data_AF-A0AAW0W858-F1
#
_entry.id   AF-A0AAW0W858-F1
#
_cell.length_a   1.000
_cell.length_b   1.000
_cell.length_c   1.000
_cell.angle_alpha   90.00
_cell.angle_beta   90.00
_cell.angle_gamma   90.00
#
_symmetry.space_group_name_H-M   'P 1'
#
loop_
_entity.id
_entity.type
_entity.pdbx_description
1 polymer ?
#
loop_
_entity_poly.entity_id
_entity_poly.type
_entity_poly.pdbx_seq_one_letter_code
_entity_poly.pdbx_strand_id
1 'polypeptide(L)'
;MGSKFMRSKFMKFGTPFLLLVVGGSFGLEKFAQIRYDFRNRKTITKEDAEKMGIEMKDQSEVTLETEFEKISKIDINNWKNVRGPRPWEEQNEQHQQVPQQAKKSQEN
;
A
#
# COMPACT_ATOMS: atom_id res chain seq x y z
N MET A 1 44.36 -10.38 28.40
CA MET A 1 44.94 -11.66 27.95
C MET A 1 44.10 -12.16 26.77
N GLY A 2 44.41 -11.76 25.53
CA GLY A 2 43.55 -12.15 24.40
C GLY A 2 43.97 -11.49 23.10
N SER A 3 44.78 -12.19 22.30
CA SER A 3 44.92 -11.97 20.84
C SER A 3 45.94 -12.89 20.17
N LYS A 4 46.61 -13.80 20.89
CA LYS A 4 47.49 -14.81 20.24
C LYS A 4 46.73 -15.66 19.20
N PHE A 5 45.42 -15.86 19.40
CA PHE A 5 44.57 -16.65 18.50
C PHE A 5 44.31 -15.98 17.13
N MET A 6 44.34 -14.64 17.07
CA MET A 6 44.17 -13.87 15.83
C MET A 6 45.45 -13.76 14.98
N ARG A 7 46.56 -14.36 15.42
CA ARG A 7 47.87 -14.23 14.74
C ARG A 7 48.08 -15.27 13.64
N SER A 8 47.34 -16.38 13.65
CA SER A 8 47.49 -17.44 12.65
C SER A 8 46.87 -17.03 11.30
N LYS A 9 47.53 -17.40 10.20
CA LYS A 9 47.07 -17.10 8.84
C LYS A 9 45.68 -17.75 8.60
N PHE A 10 45.47 -18.94 9.14
CA PHE A 10 44.19 -19.66 9.05
C PHE A 10 43.04 -18.94 9.76
N MET A 11 43.24 -18.37 10.95
CA MET A 11 42.16 -17.63 11.63
C MET A 11 41.84 -16.30 10.93
N LYS A 12 42.84 -15.62 10.38
CA LYS A 12 42.64 -14.35 9.66
C LYS A 12 41.81 -14.50 8.38
N PHE A 13 42.00 -15.59 7.64
CA PHE A 13 41.31 -15.82 6.36
C PHE A 13 40.16 -16.83 6.45
N GLY A 14 40.24 -17.79 7.36
CA GLY A 14 39.25 -18.83 7.55
C GLY A 14 38.02 -18.35 8.33
N THR A 15 38.19 -17.49 9.33
CA THR A 15 37.05 -16.93 10.08
C THR A 15 36.09 -16.11 9.21
N PRO A 16 36.54 -15.14 8.39
CA PRO A 16 35.61 -14.43 7.51
C PRO A 16 34.95 -15.36 6.49
N PHE A 17 35.66 -16.39 5.98
CA PHE A 17 35.08 -17.38 5.08
C PHE A 17 34.00 -18.22 5.76
N LEU A 18 34.26 -18.73 6.96
CA LEU A 18 33.31 -19.56 7.70
C LEU A 18 32.09 -18.74 8.15
N LEU A 19 32.29 -17.47 8.53
CA LEU A 19 31.20 -16.52 8.77
C LEU A 19 30.35 -16.28 7.52
N LEU A 20 30.97 -16.19 6.33
CA LEU A 20 30.26 -16.00 5.07
C LEU A 20 29.47 -17.26 4.70
N VAL A 21 30.05 -18.46 4.89
CA VAL A 21 29.36 -19.73 4.64
C VAL A 21 28.15 -19.87 5.55
N VAL A 22 28.34 -19.74 6.87
CA VAL A 22 27.24 -19.87 7.84
C VAL A 22 26.22 -18.73 7.66
N GLY A 23 26.67 -17.48 7.60
CA GLY A 23 25.82 -16.32 7.40
C GLY A 23 25.06 -16.35 6.06
N GLY A 24 25.70 -16.85 5.01
CA GLY A 24 25.10 -17.04 3.69
C GLY A 24 24.00 -18.10 3.69
N SER A 25 24.22 -19.26 4.31
CA SER A 25 23.21 -20.32 4.41
C SER A 25 21.92 -19.84 5.07
N PHE A 26 22.02 -19.14 6.21
CA PHE A 26 20.84 -18.60 6.91
C PHE A 26 20.27 -17.35 6.23
N GLY A 27 21.13 -16.50 5.64
CA GLY A 27 20.71 -15.25 4.99
C GLY A 27 19.96 -15.47 3.67
N LEU A 28 20.45 -16.39 2.82
CA LEU A 28 19.82 -16.74 1.55
C LEU A 28 18.43 -17.35 1.77
N GLU A 29 18.25 -18.18 2.80
CA GLU A 29 16.95 -18.76 3.14
C GLU A 29 15.91 -17.67 3.44
N LYS A 30 16.26 -16.71 4.30
CA LYS A 30 15.38 -15.57 4.61
C LYS A 30 15.14 -14.67 3.42
N PHE A 31 16.16 -14.41 2.61
CA PHE A 31 16.02 -13.59 1.41
C PHE A 31 15.13 -14.27 0.34
N ALA A 32 15.24 -15.58 0.19
CA ALA A 32 14.37 -16.35 -0.71
C ALA A 32 12.92 -16.34 -0.21
N GLN A 33 12.68 -16.51 1.10
CA GLN A 33 11.35 -16.42 1.71
C GLN A 33 10.69 -15.08 1.41
N ILE A 34 11.43 -13.96 1.54
CA ILE A 34 10.93 -12.62 1.19
C ILE A 34 10.38 -12.58 -0.24
N ARG A 35 11.08 -13.14 -1.23
CA ARG A 35 10.61 -13.16 -2.63
C ARG A 35 9.25 -13.86 -2.76
N TYR A 36 9.06 -14.97 -2.05
CA TYR A 36 7.80 -15.71 -2.07
C TYR A 36 6.70 -14.98 -1.31
N ASP A 37 7.01 -14.38 -0.16
CA ASP A 37 6.07 -13.62 0.65
C ASP A 37 5.50 -12.42 -0.13
N PHE A 38 6.35 -11.70 -0.87
CA PHE A 38 5.92 -10.59 -1.72
C PHE A 38 5.11 -11.05 -2.94
N ARG A 39 5.45 -12.22 -3.52
CA ARG A 39 4.69 -12.82 -4.64
C ARG A 39 3.32 -13.33 -4.20
N ASN A 40 3.21 -13.83 -2.97
CA ASN A 40 2.00 -14.40 -2.38
C ASN A 40 1.22 -13.42 -1.50
N ARG A 41 1.55 -12.11 -1.51
CA ARG A 41 0.64 -11.08 -1.00
C ARG A 41 -0.65 -11.14 -1.83
N LYS A 42 -1.58 -11.99 -1.39
CA LYS A 42 -2.98 -11.90 -1.76
C LYS A 42 -3.38 -10.45 -1.49
N THR A 43 -4.15 -9.89 -2.41
CA THR A 43 -4.81 -8.58 -2.30
C THR A 43 -5.19 -8.27 -0.85
N ILE A 44 -4.99 -7.02 -0.42
CA ILE A 44 -5.34 -6.53 0.92
C ILE A 44 -6.58 -7.26 1.44
N THR A 45 -6.40 -7.99 2.55
CA THR A 45 -7.52 -8.65 3.22
C THR A 45 -8.45 -7.57 3.77
N LYS A 46 -9.74 -7.89 3.88
CA LYS A 46 -10.75 -6.96 4.40
C LYS A 46 -10.33 -6.36 5.75
N GLU A 47 -9.76 -7.19 6.63
CA GLU A 47 -9.22 -6.77 7.94
C GLU A 47 -8.05 -5.79 7.83
N ASP A 48 -7.18 -5.92 6.83
CA ASP A 48 -6.06 -5.01 6.63
C ASP A 48 -6.51 -3.69 6.01
N ALA A 49 -7.53 -3.72 5.13
CA ALA A 49 -8.17 -2.51 4.62
C ALA A 49 -8.90 -1.73 5.73
N GLU A 50 -9.62 -2.43 6.60
CA GLU A 50 -10.32 -1.82 7.76
C GLU A 50 -9.32 -1.13 8.69
N LYS A 51 -8.16 -1.73 8.97
CA LYS A 51 -7.07 -1.09 9.74
C LYS A 51 -6.50 0.15 9.06
N MET A 52 -6.54 0.21 7.72
CA MET A 52 -6.13 1.38 6.93
C MET A 52 -7.26 2.42 6.77
N GLY A 53 -8.43 2.21 7.40
CA GLY A 53 -9.59 3.10 7.30
C GLY A 53 -10.33 3.01 5.96
N ILE A 54 -10.11 1.93 5.21
CA ILE A 54 -10.76 1.68 3.92
C ILE A 54 -11.86 0.64 4.15
N GLU A 55 -13.12 1.06 4.05
CA GLU A 55 -14.26 0.15 4.07
C GLU A 55 -14.36 -0.58 2.72
N MET A 56 -13.94 -1.84 2.66
CA MET A 56 -14.14 -2.69 1.48
C MET A 56 -15.58 -3.24 1.46
N LYS A 57 -16.27 -3.08 0.33
CA LYS A 57 -17.56 -3.73 0.09
C LYS A 57 -17.41 -5.25 0.08
N ASP A 58 -18.47 -5.94 0.48
CA ASP A 58 -18.48 -7.40 0.49
C ASP A 58 -18.38 -7.97 -0.93
N GLN A 59 -17.62 -9.06 -1.07
CA GLN A 59 -17.39 -9.69 -2.38
C GLN A 59 -18.69 -10.19 -3.03
N SER A 60 -19.71 -10.51 -2.22
CA SER A 60 -21.05 -10.90 -2.67
C SER A 60 -21.85 -9.74 -3.28
N GLU A 61 -21.50 -8.48 -3.00
CA GLU A 61 -22.17 -7.30 -3.56
C GLU A 61 -21.53 -6.80 -4.86
N VAL A 62 -20.30 -7.28 -5.15
CA VAL A 62 -19.48 -6.92 -6.30
C VAL A 62 -19.28 -8.15 -7.18
N THR A 63 -20.35 -8.88 -7.45
CA THR A 63 -20.34 -9.98 -8.42
C THR A 63 -20.56 -9.43 -9.83
N LEU A 64 -20.21 -10.23 -10.84
CA LEU A 64 -20.35 -9.82 -12.24
C LEU A 64 -21.82 -9.52 -12.59
N GLU A 65 -22.75 -10.30 -12.04
CA GLU A 65 -24.18 -10.18 -12.28
C GLU A 65 -24.75 -8.92 -11.62
N THR A 66 -24.33 -8.62 -10.38
CA THR A 66 -24.80 -7.45 -9.64
C THR A 66 -24.29 -6.16 -10.26
N GLU A 67 -23.02 -6.10 -10.68
CA GLU A 67 -22.47 -4.95 -11.41
C GLU A 67 -23.11 -4.81 -12.80
N PHE A 68 -23.37 -5.92 -13.50
CA PHE A 68 -24.08 -5.90 -14.77
C PHE A 68 -25.51 -5.35 -14.64
N GLU A 69 -26.24 -5.78 -13.60
CA GLU A 69 -27.59 -5.30 -13.33
C GLU A 69 -27.60 -3.81 -12.94
N LYS A 70 -26.58 -3.34 -12.21
CA LYS A 70 -26.42 -1.90 -11.94
C LYS A 70 -26.27 -1.13 -13.25
N ILE A 71 -25.38 -1.58 -14.14
CA ILE A 71 -25.12 -0.90 -15.42
C ILE A 71 -26.33 -0.92 -16.34
N SER A 72 -27.07 -2.04 -16.41
CA SER A 72 -28.23 -2.17 -17.28
C SER A 72 -29.41 -1.27 -16.86
N LYS A 73 -29.51 -0.93 -15.58
CA LYS A 73 -30.52 0.00 -15.04
C LYS A 73 -30.17 1.47 -15.27
N ILE A 74 -28.93 1.80 -15.65
CA ILE A 74 -28.52 3.19 -15.89
C ILE A 74 -29.18 3.68 -17.18
N ASP A 75 -29.83 4.83 -17.12
CA ASP A 75 -30.38 5.49 -18.30
C ASP A 75 -29.26 6.15 -19.11
N ILE A 76 -28.87 5.49 -20.21
CA ILE A 76 -27.83 5.95 -21.13
C ILE A 76 -28.40 6.97 -22.15
N ASN A 77 -29.73 7.04 -22.31
CA ASN A 77 -30.35 7.85 -23.35
C ASN A 77 -30.45 9.32 -22.93
N ASN A 78 -30.65 9.58 -21.63
CA ASN A 78 -30.81 10.94 -21.10
C ASN A 78 -29.51 11.49 -20.47
N TRP A 79 -28.41 11.45 -21.22
CA TRP A 79 -27.15 12.06 -20.78
C TRP A 79 -27.10 13.55 -21.15
N LYS A 80 -26.51 14.37 -20.27
CA LYS A 80 -26.26 15.80 -20.52
C LYS A 80 -24.78 16.08 -20.36
N ASN A 81 -24.16 16.70 -21.36
CA ASN A 81 -22.79 17.18 -21.23
C ASN A 81 -22.75 18.39 -20.29
N VAL A 82 -22.30 18.19 -19.05
CA VAL A 82 -22.11 19.27 -18.08
C VAL A 82 -20.63 19.64 -18.07
N ARG A 83 -20.35 20.92 -18.30
CA ARG A 83 -19.00 21.47 -18.16
C ARG A 83 -18.68 21.63 -16.67
N GLY A 84 -17.44 21.29 -16.27
CA GLY A 84 -16.98 21.58 -14.92
C GLY A 84 -17.04 23.10 -14.62
N PRO A 85 -17.31 23.49 -13.36
CA PRO A 85 -17.39 24.89 -12.98
C PRO A 85 -16.02 25.56 -13.12
N ARG A 86 -16.02 26.79 -13.62
CA ARG A 86 -14.80 27.60 -13.64
C ARG A 86 -14.46 28.06 -12.21
N PRO A 87 -13.19 28.37 -11.91
CA PRO A 87 -12.77 28.90 -10.60
C PRO A 87 -13.38 30.25 -10.17
N TRP A 88 -14.35 30.79 -10.92
CA TRP A 88 -15.05 32.03 -10.62
C TRP A 88 -16.57 31.91 -10.83
N GLU A 89 -17.07 30.69 -11.11
CA GLU A 89 -18.50 30.42 -11.20
C GLU A 89 -19.02 30.04 -9.80
N GLU A 90 -20.11 30.67 -9.37
CA GLU A 90 -20.67 30.60 -8.00
C GLU A 90 -21.05 29.17 -7.53
N GLN A 91 -21.18 28.22 -8.47
CA GLN A 91 -21.56 26.82 -8.23
C GLN A 91 -20.38 25.91 -7.85
N ASN A 92 -19.17 26.43 -7.71
CA ASN A 92 -18.04 25.61 -7.30
C ASN A 92 -18.11 25.37 -5.78
N GLU A 93 -18.55 24.18 -5.38
CA GLU A 93 -18.60 23.76 -3.96
C GLU A 93 -17.25 23.94 -3.25
N GLN A 94 -16.14 23.93 -4.01
CA GLN A 94 -14.81 24.24 -3.52
C GLN A 94 -14.67 25.69 -3.02
N HIS A 95 -15.34 26.68 -3.63
CA HIS A 95 -15.29 28.08 -3.18
C HIS A 95 -16.03 28.33 -1.86
N GLN A 96 -17.03 27.52 -1.52
CA GLN A 96 -17.76 27.65 -0.27
C GLN A 96 -17.01 27.06 0.94
N GLN A 97 -16.12 26.09 0.70
CA GLN A 97 -15.38 25.39 1.75
C GLN A 97 -14.10 26.13 2.17
N VAL A 98 -13.44 26.85 1.25
CA VAL A 98 -12.19 27.59 1.53
C VAL A 98 -12.34 28.62 2.67
N PRO A 99 -13.40 29.46 2.73
CA PRO A 99 -13.58 30.39 3.83
C PRO A 99 -13.88 29.71 5.17
N GLN A 100 -14.51 28.54 5.15
CA GLN A 100 -14.91 27.81 6.37
C GLN A 100 -13.74 27.07 6.99
N GLN A 101 -12.86 26.49 6.16
CA GLN A 101 -11.63 25.84 6.60
C GLN A 101 -10.63 26.85 7.17
N ALA A 102 -10.47 28.00 6.51
CA ALA A 102 -9.60 29.08 7.00
C ALA A 102 -10.05 29.62 8.38
N LYS A 103 -11.36 29.66 8.65
CA LYS A 103 -11.89 30.06 9.97
C LYS A 103 -11.63 29.00 11.05
N LYS A 104 -11.86 27.72 10.75
CA LYS A 104 -11.58 26.62 11.69
C LYS A 104 -10.10 26.50 12.08
N SER A 105 -9.19 26.85 11.18
CA SER A 105 -7.75 26.86 11.46
C SER A 105 -7.28 28.05 12.31
N GLN A 106 -8.09 29.11 12.43
CA GLN A 106 -7.80 30.25 13.30
C GLN A 106 -8.45 30.11 14.69
N GLU A 107 -9.37 29.16 14.86
CA GLU A 107 -10.11 28.91 16.10
C GLU A 107 -9.51 27.78 16.95
N ASN A 108 -8.47 27.09 16.46
CA ASN A 108 -7.68 26.06 17.16
C ASN A 108 -6.28 26.56 17.52
#